data_AF-A0A379FHD9-F1
#
_entry.id   AF-A0A379FHD9-F1
#
_cell.length_a   1.000
_cell.length_b   1.000
_cell.length_c   1.000
_cell.angle_alpha   90.00
_cell.angle_beta   90.00
_cell.angle_gamma   90.00
#
_symmetry.space_group_name_H-M   'P 1'
#
loop_
_entity.id
_entity.type
_entity.pdbx_description
1 polymer ?
#
loop_
_entity_poly.entity_id
_entity_poly.type
_entity_poly.pdbx_seq_one_letter_code
_entity_poly.pdbx_strand_id
1 'polypeptide(L)'
;MIWPWGHFLNGLIFYRRGKDEKYPTPEVEKRITNNIILKKLRVAFELKDMDMINIYELADFRVSKPELSAIFRKPGHKNYRNCGDQLVRYFLKGLTETLRGKGKAVKK
;
A
#
# COMPACT_ATOMS: atom_id res chain seq x y z
N MET A 1 17.30 16.13 9.87
CA MET A 1 17.68 14.71 9.67
C MET A 1 16.60 14.04 8.84
N ILE A 2 16.75 14.07 7.51
CA ILE A 2 15.72 13.62 6.56
C ILE A 2 15.91 12.11 6.37
N TRP A 3 14.80 11.39 6.53
CA TRP A 3 14.70 10.05 7.12
C TRP A 3 14.87 8.91 6.07
N PRO A 4 15.58 7.81 6.37
CA PRO A 4 15.88 6.68 5.45
C PRO A 4 14.67 5.87 4.92
N TRP A 5 13.45 6.13 5.40
CA TRP A 5 12.26 5.33 5.08
C TRP A 5 11.72 5.53 3.66
N GLY A 6 11.80 6.75 3.11
CA GLY A 6 11.32 7.02 1.75
C GLY A 6 12.11 6.24 0.69
N HIS A 7 13.43 6.15 0.90
CA HIS A 7 14.32 5.34 0.07
C HIS A 7 14.03 3.85 0.18
N PHE A 8 13.75 3.35 1.39
CA PHE A 8 13.38 1.95 1.59
C PHE A 8 12.13 1.55 0.79
N LEU A 9 11.04 2.32 0.90
CA LEU A 9 9.80 1.98 0.19
C LEU A 9 9.93 2.10 -1.33
N ASN A 10 10.70 3.06 -1.82
CA ASN A 10 11.04 3.14 -3.24
C ASN A 10 11.91 1.94 -3.67
N GLY A 11 12.89 1.56 -2.87
CA GLY A 11 13.71 0.36 -3.07
C GLY A 11 12.86 -0.91 -3.12
N LEU A 12 11.84 -1.03 -2.27
CA LEU A 12 10.91 -2.17 -2.28
C LEU A 12 10.13 -2.26 -3.60
N ILE A 13 9.65 -1.12 -4.12
CA ILE A 13 8.98 -1.07 -5.43
C ILE A 13 9.93 -1.57 -6.52
N PHE A 14 11.17 -1.06 -6.55
CA PHE A 14 12.17 -1.50 -7.53
C PHE A 14 12.55 -2.96 -7.39
N TYR A 15 12.68 -3.47 -6.16
CA TYR A 15 13.02 -4.86 -5.91
C TYR A 15 11.92 -5.81 -6.42
N ARG A 16 10.65 -5.46 -6.24
CA ARG A 16 9.53 -6.33 -6.65
C ARG A 16 9.16 -6.23 -8.12
N ARG A 17 9.22 -5.04 -8.71
CA ARG A 17 8.77 -4.79 -10.09
C ARG A 17 9.90 -4.68 -11.11
N GLY A 18 11.14 -4.48 -10.66
CA GLY A 18 12.24 -4.07 -11.51
C GLY A 18 12.23 -2.56 -11.77
N LYS A 19 13.31 -2.08 -12.40
CA LYS A 19 13.37 -0.71 -12.93
C LYS A 19 12.67 -0.71 -14.27
N ASP A 20 11.47 -0.18 -14.30
CA ASP A 20 10.66 -0.10 -15.51
C ASP A 20 10.83 1.30 -16.10
N GLU A 21 11.47 1.40 -17.27
CA GLU A 21 11.82 2.68 -17.92
C GLU A 21 10.58 3.51 -18.28
N LYS A 22 9.42 2.86 -18.34
CA LYS A 22 8.11 3.45 -18.65
C LYS A 22 7.46 4.16 -17.46
N TYR A 23 7.88 3.87 -16.22
CA TYR A 23 7.32 4.49 -15.02
C TYR A 23 8.41 5.29 -14.29
N PRO A 24 8.27 6.63 -14.16
CA PRO A 24 9.29 7.44 -13.53
C PRO A 24 9.50 7.01 -12.07
N THR A 25 10.75 7.11 -11.61
CA THR A 25 11.11 6.86 -10.21
C THR A 25 10.18 7.67 -9.32
N PRO A 26 9.44 7.04 -8.37
CA PRO A 26 8.58 7.77 -7.47
C PRO A 26 9.41 8.81 -6.70
N GLU A 27 8.96 10.07 -6.71
CA GLU A 27 9.61 11.14 -5.93
C GLU A 27 9.77 10.70 -4.47
N VAL A 28 10.93 10.99 -3.89
CA VAL A 28 11.16 10.73 -2.46
C VAL A 28 10.35 11.75 -1.68
N GLU A 29 9.28 11.30 -1.03
CA GLU A 29 8.43 12.20 -0.27
C GLU A 29 9.15 12.74 0.96
N LYS A 30 9.14 14.07 1.12
CA LYS A 30 9.76 14.75 2.28
C LYS A 30 9.17 14.31 3.63
N ARG A 31 7.90 13.88 3.63
CA ARG A 31 7.19 13.37 4.82
C ARG A 31 6.42 12.10 4.45
N ILE A 32 6.69 11.02 5.15
CA ILE A 32 5.99 9.75 4.98
C ILE A 32 4.72 9.77 5.83
N THR A 33 3.57 9.54 5.20
CA THR A 33 2.27 9.36 5.85
C THR A 33 1.76 7.95 5.60
N ASN A 34 0.82 7.48 6.42
CA ASN A 34 0.19 6.17 6.23
C ASN A 34 -0.47 6.00 4.85
N ASN A 35 -1.04 7.07 4.28
CA ASN A 35 -1.57 7.05 2.92
C ASN A 35 -0.45 6.76 1.90
N ILE A 36 0.73 7.39 2.07
CA ILE A 36 1.90 7.17 1.21
C ILE A 36 2.42 5.73 1.37
N ILE A 37 2.56 5.24 2.61
CA ILE A 37 3.01 3.87 2.90
C ILE A 37 2.08 2.87 2.20
N LEU A 38 0.78 2.98 2.43
CA LEU A 38 -0.21 2.06 1.86
C LEU A 38 -0.22 2.13 0.33
N LYS A 39 -0.06 3.32 -0.26
CA LYS A 39 0.03 3.51 -1.71
C LYS A 39 1.28 2.85 -2.29
N LYS A 40 2.44 3.04 -1.66
CA LYS A 40 3.70 2.41 -2.12
C LYS A 40 3.66 0.89 -2.00
N LEU A 41 3.08 0.36 -0.92
CA LEU A 41 2.87 -1.08 -0.78
C LEU A 41 1.92 -1.63 -1.86
N ARG A 42 0.79 -0.97 -2.09
CA ARG A 42 -0.13 -1.35 -3.18
C ARG A 42 0.62 -1.43 -4.51
N VAL A 43 1.42 -0.43 -4.84
CA VAL A 43 2.19 -0.39 -6.09
C VAL A 43 3.27 -1.48 -6.10
N ALA A 44 4.03 -1.66 -5.02
CA ALA A 44 5.12 -2.64 -4.95
C ALA A 44 4.64 -4.09 -5.15
N PHE A 45 3.42 -4.40 -4.72
CA PHE A 45 2.82 -5.74 -4.82
C PHE A 45 1.78 -5.85 -5.95
N GLU A 46 1.66 -4.81 -6.80
CA GLU A 46 0.74 -4.78 -7.95
C GLU A 46 -0.72 -5.09 -7.60
N LEU A 47 -1.15 -4.63 -6.42
CA LEU A 47 -2.46 -4.95 -5.85
C LEU A 47 -3.57 -4.09 -6.46
N LYS A 48 -4.68 -4.73 -6.84
CA LYS A 48 -5.94 -4.07 -7.19
C LYS A 48 -6.77 -3.84 -5.93
N ASP A 49 -7.85 -3.06 -6.08
CA ASP A 49 -8.77 -2.77 -4.95
C ASP A 49 -9.31 -4.04 -4.31
N MET A 50 -9.69 -5.03 -5.12
CA MET A 50 -10.20 -6.31 -4.61
C MET A 50 -9.12 -7.12 -3.90
N ASP A 51 -7.87 -7.09 -4.37
CA ASP A 51 -6.77 -7.80 -3.72
C ASP A 51 -6.49 -7.19 -2.34
N MET A 52 -6.53 -5.86 -2.24
CA MET A 52 -6.40 -5.17 -0.96
C MET A 52 -7.53 -5.51 0.01
N ILE A 53 -8.78 -5.58 -0.47
CA ILE A 53 -9.93 -5.99 0.36
C ILE A 53 -9.72 -7.42 0.87
N ASN A 54 -9.36 -8.35 0.00
CA ASN A 54 -9.07 -9.74 0.39
C ASN A 54 -7.94 -9.81 1.42
N ILE A 55 -6.90 -8.97 1.29
CA ILE A 55 -5.79 -8.88 2.26
C ILE A 55 -6.32 -8.43 3.63
N TYR A 56 -7.19 -7.43 3.69
CA TYR A 56 -7.78 -7.01 4.95
C TYR A 56 -8.64 -8.11 5.59
N GLU A 57 -9.40 -8.85 4.77
CA GLU A 57 -10.22 -9.97 5.24
C GLU A 57 -9.37 -11.08 5.88
N LEU A 58 -8.17 -11.37 5.35
CA LEU A 58 -7.23 -12.33 5.97
C LEU A 58 -6.77 -11.91 7.37
N ALA A 59 -6.89 -10.63 7.71
CA ALA A 59 -6.57 -10.10 9.02
C ALA A 59 -7.81 -9.93 9.93
N ASP A 60 -8.96 -10.49 9.53
CA ASP A 60 -10.27 -10.31 10.14
C ASP A 60 -10.72 -8.84 10.21
N PHE A 61 -10.28 -8.03 9.23
CA PHE A 61 -10.61 -6.61 9.14
C PHE A 61 -11.44 -6.34 7.89
N ARG A 62 -12.60 -5.70 8.04
CA ARG A 62 -13.47 -5.36 6.90
C ARG A 62 -13.22 -3.92 6.48
N VAL A 63 -12.92 -3.73 5.19
CA VAL A 63 -12.76 -2.41 4.56
C VAL A 63 -13.63 -2.36 3.33
N SER A 64 -14.42 -1.30 3.20
CA SER A 64 -15.25 -1.10 2.02
C SER A 64 -14.47 -0.51 0.85
N LYS A 65 -14.89 -0.77 -0.39
CA LYS A 65 -14.28 -0.16 -1.58
C LYS A 65 -14.31 1.38 -1.57
N PRO A 66 -15.42 2.06 -1.17
CA PRO A 66 -15.44 3.52 -1.05
C PRO A 66 -14.44 4.04 -0.02
N GLU A 67 -14.33 3.37 1.13
CA GLU A 67 -13.38 3.73 2.18
C GLU A 67 -11.94 3.61 1.69
N LEU A 68 -11.60 2.49 1.04
CA LEU A 68 -10.28 2.30 0.45
C LEU A 68 -9.98 3.35 -0.63
N SER A 69 -10.96 3.68 -1.48
CA SER A 69 -10.81 4.72 -2.51
C SER A 69 -10.54 6.09 -1.89
N ALA A 70 -11.16 6.42 -0.76
CA ALA A 70 -10.99 7.68 -0.05
C ALA A 70 -9.55 7.89 0.44
N ILE A 71 -8.90 6.80 0.89
CA ILE A 71 -7.50 6.80 1.35
C ILE A 71 -6.52 7.14 0.22
N PHE A 72 -6.82 6.75 -1.01
CA PHE A 72 -5.95 6.97 -2.16
C PHE A 72 -6.20 8.28 -2.91
N ARG A 73 -7.17 9.10 -2.48
CA ARG A 73 -7.39 10.43 -3.08
C ARG A 73 -6.23 11.37 -2.77
N LYS A 74 -6.10 12.42 -3.58
CA LYS A 74 -5.15 13.50 -3.31
C LYS A 74 -5.62 14.32 -2.10
N PRO A 75 -4.69 14.79 -1.24
CA PRO A 75 -5.01 15.77 -0.21
C PRO A 75 -5.76 16.97 -0.82
N GLY A 76 -6.80 17.45 -0.12
CA GLY A 76 -7.67 18.54 -0.59
C GLY A 76 -8.89 18.09 -1.40
N HIS A 77 -8.99 16.81 -1.79
CA HIS A 77 -10.21 16.28 -2.39
C HIS A 77 -11.33 16.12 -1.35
N LYS A 78 -12.59 16.41 -1.68
CA LYS A 78 -13.75 16.32 -0.75
C LYS A 78 -13.92 14.96 -0.07
N ASN A 79 -13.54 13.89 -0.76
CA ASN A 79 -13.60 12.52 -0.27
C ASN A 79 -12.23 11.98 0.19
N TYR A 80 -11.23 12.85 0.37
CA TYR A 80 -9.95 12.43 0.92
C TYR A 80 -10.09 12.09 2.39
N ARG A 81 -9.48 10.98 2.81
CA ARG A 81 -9.43 10.58 4.21
C ARG A 81 -7.99 10.21 4.58
N ASN A 82 -7.56 10.65 5.77
CA ASN A 82 -6.29 10.25 6.33
C ASN A 82 -6.34 8.75 6.67
N CYS A 83 -5.28 8.03 6.32
CA CYS A 83 -5.11 6.63 6.67
C CYS A 83 -4.67 6.53 8.14
N GLY A 84 -5.49 5.90 8.97
CA GLY A 84 -5.14 5.62 10.36
C GLY A 84 -4.09 4.51 10.47
N ASP A 85 -3.38 4.47 11.60
CA ASP A 85 -2.37 3.42 11.87
C ASP A 85 -2.98 2.02 11.85
N GLN A 86 -4.26 1.90 12.24
CA GLN A 86 -4.99 0.64 12.27
C GLN A 86 -5.15 0.01 10.88
N LEU A 87 -5.41 0.83 9.86
CA LEU A 87 -5.50 0.38 8.47
C LEU A 87 -4.15 -0.19 8.01
N VAL A 88 -3.05 0.53 8.25
CA VAL A 88 -1.72 0.03 7.87
C VAL A 88 -1.37 -1.26 8.64
N ARG A 89 -1.67 -1.33 9.93
CA ARG A 89 -1.42 -2.51 10.76
C ARG A 89 -2.13 -3.76 10.24
N TYR A 90 -3.44 -3.68 10.01
CA TYR A 90 -4.20 -4.83 9.52
C TYR A 90 -3.82 -5.20 8.10
N PHE A 91 -3.50 -4.22 7.26
CA PHE A 91 -2.99 -4.49 5.92
C PHE A 91 -1.70 -5.29 5.96
N LEU A 92 -0.73 -4.89 6.79
CA LEU A 92 0.55 -5.60 6.93
C LEU A 92 0.38 -7.01 7.52
N LYS A 93 -0.55 -7.18 8.48
CA LYS A 93 -0.90 -8.50 9.02
C LYS A 93 -1.43 -9.40 7.90
N GLY A 94 -2.43 -8.94 7.15
CA GLY A 94 -3.02 -9.69 6.05
C GLY A 94 -2.02 -9.98 4.93
N LEU A 95 -1.19 -9.00 4.57
CA LEU A 95 -0.15 -9.15 3.55
C LEU A 95 0.88 -10.22 3.96
N THR A 96 1.21 -10.30 5.25
CA THR A 96 2.10 -11.34 5.79
C THR A 96 1.49 -12.73 5.62
N GLU A 97 0.20 -12.90 5.89
CA GLU A 97 -0.52 -14.17 5.69
C GLU A 97 -0.58 -14.57 4.21
N THR A 98 -0.76 -13.60 3.32
CA THR A 98 -0.70 -13.82 1.86
C THR A 98 0.68 -14.30 1.43
N LEU A 99 1.76 -13.63 1.85
CA LEU A 99 3.13 -13.96 1.42
C LEU A 99 3.65 -15.27 2.03
N ARG A 100 3.13 -15.67 3.20
CA ARG A 100 3.46 -16.94 3.85
C ARG A 100 2.62 -18.12 3.34
N GLY A 101 1.73 -17.90 2.37
CA GLY A 101 0.97 -18.97 1.71
C GLY A 101 -0.29 -19.45 2.44
N LYS A 102 -0.78 -18.70 3.44
CA LYS A 102 -2.04 -19.02 4.12
C LYS A 102 -3.27 -18.37 3.47
N GLY A 103 -3.08 -17.32 2.67
CA GLY A 103 -4.14 -16.68 1.88
C GLY A 103 -4.12 -17.08 0.40
N LYS A 104 -5.25 -16.91 -0.32
CA LYS A 104 -5.31 -17.11 -1.78
C LYS A 104 -4.16 -16.34 -2.45
N ALA A 105 -3.38 -17.04 -3.28
CA ALA A 105 -2.22 -16.45 -3.97
C ALA A 105 -2.63 -15.18 -4.72
N VAL A 106 -1.97 -14.05 -4.40
CA VAL A 106 -1.98 -12.88 -5.28
C VAL A 106 -1.41 -13.37 -6.61
N LYS A 107 -2.24 -13.38 -7.65
CA LYS A 107 -1.79 -13.80 -8.99
C LYS A 107 -0.61 -12.91 -9.37
N LYS A 108 0.54 -13.55 -9.56
CA LYS A 108 1.76 -12.94 -10.08
C LYS A 108 1.58 -12.64 -11.57
#